data_AF-A0A851D377-F1
#
_entry.id   AF-A0A851D377-F1
#
_cell.length_a   1.000
_cell.length_b   1.000
_cell.length_c   1.000
_cell.angle_alpha   90.00
_cell.angle_beta   90.00
_cell.angle_gamma   90.00
#
_symmetry.space_group_name_H-M   'P 1'
#
loop_
_entity.id
_entity.type
_entity.pdbx_description
1 polymer ?
#
loop_
_entity_poly.entity_id
_entity_poly.type
_entity_poly.pdbx_seq_one_letter_code
_entity_poly.pdbx_strand_id
1 'polypeptide(L)'
;PLQVHRRLLYDDNRGVGEALLEPGPDKRGLVVRGRHLVLLDEAAAAAERHRPLAQELVTAPYVVLAPGEGPSYRGHRPGRPQFSGLRRELPPNIHLLTLAPWGAGTVLLRLEHQFGRGESANGSRPVTLDLL
;
A
#
# COMPACT_ATOMS: atom_id res chain seq x y z
N PRO A 1 12.55 -17.75 -8.97
CA PRO A 1 13.56 -16.65 -8.93
C PRO A 1 12.87 -15.34 -9.29
N LEU A 2 13.16 -14.25 -8.58
CA LEU A 2 12.54 -12.94 -8.82
C LEU A 2 13.37 -12.12 -9.81
N GLN A 3 12.75 -11.71 -10.92
CA GLN A 3 13.40 -10.81 -11.89
C GLN A 3 13.20 -9.36 -11.43
N VAL A 4 14.30 -8.72 -11.01
CA VAL A 4 14.25 -7.38 -10.38
C VAL A 4 14.42 -6.22 -11.36
N HIS A 5 15.05 -6.46 -12.52
CA HIS A 5 15.27 -5.47 -13.56
C HIS A 5 15.59 -6.16 -14.89
N ARG A 6 15.33 -5.51 -16.02
CA ARG A 6 15.57 -6.04 -17.36
C ARG A 6 16.20 -4.97 -18.26
N ARG A 7 17.12 -5.43 -19.11
CA ARG A 7 17.68 -4.67 -20.21
C ARG A 7 17.78 -5.60 -21.42
N LEU A 8 17.28 -5.16 -22.57
CA LEU A 8 17.33 -5.87 -23.83
C LEU A 8 18.10 -5.03 -24.84
N LEU A 9 18.86 -5.69 -25.72
CA LEU A 9 19.61 -5.03 -26.79
C LEU A 9 18.82 -4.95 -28.10
N TYR A 10 17.74 -5.72 -28.20
CA TYR A 10 16.91 -5.83 -29.39
C TYR A 10 15.44 -5.66 -29.02
N ASP A 11 14.69 -5.09 -29.95
CA ASP A 11 13.22 -5.05 -29.93
C ASP A 11 12.67 -6.48 -30.13
N ASP A 12 11.51 -6.75 -29.57
CA ASP A 12 10.84 -8.05 -29.68
C ASP A 12 9.87 -8.14 -30.87
N ASN A 13 9.82 -7.09 -31.71
CA ASN A 13 8.96 -6.92 -32.87
C ASN A 13 7.45 -7.01 -32.55
N ARG A 14 7.05 -6.57 -31.35
CA ARG A 14 5.63 -6.50 -30.93
C ARG A 14 4.99 -5.13 -31.09
N GLY A 15 5.66 -4.20 -31.76
CA GLY A 15 5.08 -2.93 -32.22
C GLY A 15 5.61 -1.68 -31.53
N VAL A 16 6.47 -1.80 -30.52
CA VAL A 16 7.12 -0.66 -29.88
C VAL A 16 8.25 -0.10 -30.77
N GLY A 17 9.02 -0.99 -31.41
CA GLY A 17 10.06 -0.59 -32.37
C GLY A 17 11.35 -0.10 -31.72
N GLU A 18 11.57 -0.41 -30.45
CA GLU A 18 12.79 -0.08 -29.72
C GLU A 18 13.15 -1.17 -28.71
N ALA A 19 14.44 -1.37 -28.47
CA ALA A 19 14.89 -2.28 -27.42
C ALA A 19 14.59 -1.71 -26.03
N LEU A 20 14.33 -2.57 -25.04
CA LEU A 20 14.24 -2.18 -23.64
C LEU A 20 15.63 -1.77 -23.10
N LEU A 21 16.07 -0.58 -23.45
CA LEU A 21 17.42 -0.06 -23.22
C LEU A 21 17.37 1.33 -22.59
N GLU A 22 16.95 1.38 -21.32
CA GLU A 22 16.78 2.64 -20.60
C GLU A 22 18.15 3.24 -20.19
N PRO A 23 18.53 4.44 -20.69
CA PRO A 23 19.87 4.98 -20.49
C PRO A 23 20.07 5.63 -19.11
N GLY A 24 19.00 5.90 -18.37
CA GLY A 24 19.06 6.65 -17.11
C GLY A 24 19.49 8.12 -17.29
N PRO A 25 19.50 8.92 -16.21
CA PRO A 25 19.80 10.36 -16.27
C PRO A 25 21.23 10.70 -16.74
N ASP A 26 22.20 9.82 -16.48
CA ASP A 26 23.62 10.00 -16.80
C ASP A 26 24.06 9.25 -18.07
N LYS A 27 23.11 8.64 -18.78
CA LYS A 27 23.33 7.83 -19.98
C LYS A 27 24.20 6.58 -19.78
N ARG A 28 24.35 6.10 -18.54
CA ARG A 28 25.14 4.88 -18.23
C ARG A 28 24.28 3.64 -17.95
N GLY A 29 22.96 3.77 -18.07
CA GLY A 29 21.97 2.75 -17.77
C GLY A 29 21.10 3.15 -16.59
N LEU A 30 19.84 2.76 -16.63
CA LEU A 30 18.90 3.01 -15.54
C LEU A 30 19.32 2.26 -14.28
N VAL A 31 19.36 2.98 -13.16
CA VAL A 31 19.54 2.40 -11.82
C VAL A 31 18.20 2.41 -11.11
N VAL A 32 17.74 1.22 -10.72
CA VAL A 32 16.51 1.04 -9.93
C VAL A 32 16.86 0.69 -8.48
N ARG A 33 16.07 1.19 -7.52
CA ARG A 33 16.15 0.81 -6.12
C ARG A 33 14.83 0.23 -5.67
N GLY A 34 14.87 -0.98 -5.13
CA GLY A 34 13.70 -1.66 -4.57
C GLY A 34 14.00 -2.21 -3.17
N ARG A 35 12.96 -2.73 -2.53
CA ARG A 35 13.05 -3.43 -1.25
C ARG A 35 12.26 -4.73 -1.35
N HIS A 36 12.87 -5.82 -0.92
CA HIS A 36 12.20 -7.12 -0.79
C HIS A 36 12.17 -7.47 0.69
N LEU A 37 11.01 -7.90 1.17
CA LEU A 37 10.84 -8.41 2.52
C LEU A 37 10.53 -9.89 2.43
N VAL A 38 11.23 -10.70 3.21
CA VAL A 38 11.01 -12.13 3.31
C VAL A 38 10.50 -12.41 4.72
N LEU A 39 9.33 -13.01 4.80
CA LEU A 39 8.73 -13.45 6.05
C LEU A 39 8.80 -14.96 6.11
N LEU A 40 9.30 -15.50 7.23
CA LEU A 40 9.27 -16.91 7.52
C LEU A 40 8.24 -17.14 8.61
N ASP A 41 7.31 -18.04 8.35
CA ASP A 41 6.23 -18.38 9.26
C ASP A 41 5.71 -19.79 9.00
N GLU A 42 4.92 -20.31 9.92
CA GLU A 42 4.14 -21.52 9.70
C GLU A 42 3.09 -21.27 8.62
N ALA A 43 2.91 -22.21 7.70
CA ALA A 43 1.99 -22.04 6.56
C ALA A 43 0.57 -21.66 7.00
N ALA A 44 0.10 -22.18 8.14
CA ALA A 44 -1.22 -21.90 8.68
C ALA A 44 -1.37 -20.49 9.31
N ALA A 45 -0.27 -19.85 9.71
CA ALA A 45 -0.27 -18.53 10.35
C ALA A 45 0.23 -17.42 9.41
N ALA A 46 0.92 -17.79 8.33
CA ALA A 46 1.60 -16.85 7.43
C ALA A 46 0.67 -15.74 6.92
N ALA A 47 -0.57 -16.08 6.56
CA ALA A 47 -1.54 -15.13 6.03
C ALA A 47 -1.85 -13.99 7.00
N GLU A 48 -1.96 -14.29 8.28
CA GLU A 48 -2.24 -13.30 9.33
C GLU A 48 -1.13 -12.27 9.49
N ARG A 49 0.10 -12.61 9.08
CA ARG A 49 1.25 -11.69 9.08
C ARG A 49 1.47 -11.00 7.74
N HIS A 50 1.49 -11.75 6.65
CA HIS A 50 1.90 -11.18 5.36
C HIS A 50 0.81 -10.32 4.73
N ARG A 51 -0.50 -10.57 4.99
CA ARG A 51 -1.58 -9.74 4.44
C ARG A 51 -1.57 -8.33 5.02
N PRO A 52 -1.61 -8.13 6.36
CA PRO A 52 -1.58 -6.78 6.92
C PRO A 52 -0.27 -6.06 6.63
N LEU A 53 0.87 -6.76 6.68
CA LEU A 53 2.16 -6.13 6.40
C LEU A 53 2.27 -5.69 4.93
N ALA A 54 1.82 -6.52 3.97
CA ALA A 54 1.80 -6.11 2.57
C ALA A 54 0.93 -4.86 2.36
N GLN A 55 -0.22 -4.80 3.04
CA GLN A 55 -1.10 -3.65 3.00
C GLN A 55 -0.40 -2.39 3.57
N GLU A 56 0.18 -2.47 4.76
CA GLU A 56 0.91 -1.36 5.40
C GLU A 56 2.05 -0.83 4.53
N LEU A 57 2.78 -1.72 3.85
CA LEU A 57 3.88 -1.35 2.97
C LEU A 57 3.41 -0.61 1.71
N VAL A 58 2.25 -0.99 1.16
CA VAL A 58 1.66 -0.36 -0.03
C VAL A 58 0.97 0.95 0.33
N THR A 59 0.28 1.01 1.48
CA THR A 59 -0.40 2.20 1.99
C THR A 59 0.37 2.85 3.13
N ALA A 60 1.68 3.03 2.94
CA ALA A 60 2.53 3.67 3.94
C ALA A 60 2.07 5.11 4.20
N PRO A 61 2.17 5.60 5.45
CA PRO A 61 1.75 6.96 5.79
C PRO A 61 2.61 7.99 5.04
N TYR A 62 1.96 9.06 4.59
CA TYR A 62 2.66 10.19 3.99
C TYR A 62 3.36 11.02 5.06
N VAL A 63 4.66 11.22 4.88
CA VAL A 63 5.43 12.13 5.72
C VAL A 63 5.17 13.56 5.24
N VAL A 64 4.53 14.35 6.10
CA VAL A 64 4.26 15.78 5.85
C VAL A 64 5.25 16.59 6.67
N LEU A 65 6.03 17.43 5.99
CA LEU A 65 6.96 18.37 6.60
C LEU A 65 6.37 19.78 6.52
N ALA A 66 6.49 20.53 7.60
CA ALA A 66 6.11 21.95 7.64
C ALA A 66 7.27 22.76 8.25
N PRO A 67 7.50 24.00 7.79
CA PRO A 67 8.48 24.88 8.42
C PRO A 67 8.24 25.03 9.93
N GLY A 68 9.31 24.97 10.73
CA GLY A 68 9.25 25.19 12.18
C GLY A 68 10.64 25.42 12.76
N GLU A 69 10.74 26.26 13.80
CA GLU A 69 12.02 26.80 14.33
C GLU A 69 12.71 25.91 15.41
N GLY A 70 12.47 24.60 15.47
CA GLY A 70 13.01 23.75 16.56
C GLY A 70 12.10 23.69 17.81
N PRO A 71 12.41 22.87 18.84
CA PRO A 71 11.42 21.99 19.44
C PRO A 71 10.41 22.72 20.35
N SER A 72 9.14 22.31 20.40
CA SER A 72 8.77 21.00 20.92
C SER A 72 7.72 20.26 20.09
N TYR A 73 8.10 19.06 19.63
CA TYR A 73 7.21 17.90 19.63
C TYR A 73 6.81 17.63 21.09
N ARG A 74 5.96 18.49 21.66
CA ARG A 74 5.13 18.10 22.81
C ARG A 74 4.15 17.11 22.19
N GLY A 75 4.34 15.82 22.48
CA GLY A 75 3.48 14.72 22.00
C GLY A 75 1.99 14.90 22.30
N HIS A 76 1.61 15.98 22.99
CA HIS A 76 0.26 16.41 23.30
C HIS A 76 0.14 17.94 23.21
N ARG A 77 0.29 18.54 22.02
CA ARG A 77 -0.31 19.87 21.79
C ARG A 77 -1.82 19.64 21.57
N PRO A 78 -2.71 20.21 22.41
CA PRO A 78 -4.14 20.19 22.11
C PRO A 78 -4.34 20.95 20.79
N GLY A 79 -4.82 20.26 19.75
CA GLY A 79 -5.13 20.89 18.47
C GLY A 79 -4.24 20.53 17.27
N ARG A 80 -3.52 19.39 17.26
CA ARG A 80 -3.29 18.73 15.96
C ARG A 80 -4.64 18.18 15.50
N PRO A 81 -5.21 18.63 14.37
CA PRO A 81 -6.44 18.06 13.86
C PRO A 81 -6.13 16.64 13.36
N GLN A 82 -6.23 15.65 14.24
CA GLN A 82 -6.43 14.27 13.80
C GLN A 82 -7.87 14.20 13.30
N PHE A 83 -8.02 14.08 11.99
CA PHE A 83 -9.32 13.82 11.39
C PHE A 83 -9.44 12.33 11.11
N SER A 84 -10.52 11.74 11.62
CA SER A 84 -10.99 10.44 11.19
C SER A 84 -12.44 10.61 10.74
N GLY A 85 -12.76 10.15 9.54
CA GLY A 85 -14.15 10.01 9.10
C GLY A 85 -14.85 8.82 9.77
N LEU A 86 -14.10 7.94 10.44
CA LEU A 86 -14.60 6.75 11.12
C LEU A 86 -14.74 7.01 12.62
N ARG A 87 -15.88 6.59 13.19
CA ARG A 87 -16.11 6.57 14.65
C ARG A 87 -15.42 5.39 15.34
N ARG A 88 -15.22 4.30 14.62
CA ARG A 88 -14.56 3.07 15.07
C ARG A 88 -13.65 2.58 13.95
N GLU A 89 -12.51 2.02 14.33
CA GLU A 89 -11.59 1.41 13.36
C GLU A 89 -12.28 0.28 12.61
N LEU A 90 -11.88 0.09 11.35
CA LEU A 90 -12.35 -1.06 10.57
C LEU A 90 -11.79 -2.35 11.18
N PRO A 91 -12.55 -3.45 11.16
CA PRO A 91 -12.04 -4.77 11.52
C PRO A 91 -10.77 -5.10 10.73
N PRO A 92 -9.80 -5.81 11.33
CA PRO A 92 -8.46 -6.02 10.75
C PRO A 92 -8.47 -6.80 9.43
N ASN A 93 -9.55 -7.51 9.12
CA ASN A 93 -9.75 -8.22 7.86
C ASN A 93 -10.42 -7.38 6.77
N ILE A 94 -10.80 -6.14 7.06
CA ILE A 94 -11.36 -5.20 6.08
C ILE A 94 -10.37 -4.07 5.83
N HIS A 95 -10.19 -3.70 4.57
CA HIS A 95 -9.39 -2.56 4.16
C HIS A 95 -10.22 -1.57 3.32
N LEU A 96 -9.99 -0.27 3.53
CA LEU A 96 -10.57 0.80 2.73
C LEU A 96 -9.78 0.95 1.43
N LEU A 97 -10.23 0.25 0.38
CA LEU A 97 -9.58 0.29 -0.93
C LEU A 97 -9.75 1.65 -1.63
N THR A 98 -10.89 2.31 -1.48
CA THR A 98 -11.14 3.61 -2.12
C THR A 98 -12.13 4.44 -1.34
N LEU A 99 -11.78 5.72 -1.17
CA LEU A 99 -12.68 6.79 -0.79
C LEU A 99 -12.43 7.98 -1.72
N ALA A 100 -13.37 8.26 -2.62
CA ALA A 100 -13.23 9.33 -3.60
C ALA A 100 -14.55 10.08 -3.82
N PRO A 101 -14.55 11.38 -4.13
CA PRO A 101 -15.75 12.09 -4.59
C PRO A 101 -16.30 11.45 -5.88
N TRP A 102 -17.62 11.37 -6.00
CA TRP A 102 -18.29 10.78 -7.16
C TRP A 102 -19.44 11.67 -7.65
N GLY A 103 -19.13 12.91 -8.02
CA GLY A 103 -20.13 13.91 -8.40
C GLY A 103 -20.62 14.74 -7.21
N ALA A 104 -21.76 15.40 -7.38
CA ALA A 104 -22.26 16.37 -6.41
C ALA A 104 -22.79 15.68 -5.14
N GLY A 105 -22.05 15.81 -4.03
CA GLY A 105 -22.47 15.34 -2.70
C GLY A 105 -22.36 13.82 -2.48
N THR A 106 -21.80 13.09 -3.43
CA THR A 106 -21.68 11.63 -3.42
C THR A 106 -20.23 11.19 -3.33
N VAL A 107 -20.00 9.99 -2.80
CA VAL A 107 -18.68 9.39 -2.69
C VAL A 107 -18.70 7.96 -3.24
N LEU A 108 -17.60 7.56 -3.88
CA LEU A 108 -17.28 6.16 -4.16
C LEU A 108 -16.54 5.60 -2.96
N LEU A 109 -17.18 4.63 -2.30
CA LEU A 109 -16.60 3.84 -1.22
C LEU A 109 -16.39 2.41 -1.71
N ARG A 110 -15.15 1.91 -1.63
CA ARG A 110 -14.84 0.50 -1.88
C ARG A 110 -14.13 -0.08 -0.67
N LEU A 111 -14.67 -1.16 -0.15
CA LEU A 111 -14.11 -1.96 0.93
C LEU A 111 -13.71 -3.31 0.37
N GLU A 112 -12.60 -3.85 0.85
CA GLU A 112 -12.16 -5.20 0.48
C GLU A 112 -11.92 -6.06 1.70
N HIS A 113 -12.14 -7.36 1.53
CA HIS A 113 -11.79 -8.36 2.52
C HIS A 113 -10.36 -8.84 2.23
N GLN A 114 -9.43 -8.61 3.15
CA GLN A 114 -8.00 -8.82 2.92
C GLN A 114 -7.60 -10.30 2.80
N PHE A 115 -8.39 -11.19 3.39
CA PHE A 115 -8.13 -12.63 3.42
C PHE A 115 -9.01 -13.40 2.44
N GLY A 116 -8.42 -14.38 1.77
CA GLY A 116 -9.14 -15.40 1.01
C GLY A 116 -9.92 -16.36 1.91
N ARG A 117 -10.79 -17.18 1.31
CA ARG A 117 -11.57 -18.19 2.04
C ARG A 117 -10.65 -19.23 2.69
N GLY A 118 -10.76 -19.38 4.01
CA GLY A 118 -9.98 -20.37 4.78
C GLY A 118 -8.48 -20.08 4.86
N GLU A 119 -8.05 -18.87 4.48
CA GLU A 119 -6.65 -18.45 4.51
C GLU A 119 -6.16 -18.17 5.94
N SER A 120 -7.06 -17.73 6.82
CA SER A 120 -6.84 -17.53 8.25
C SER A 120 -8.04 -18.07 9.05
N ALA A 121 -7.78 -18.67 10.22
CA ALA A 121 -8.83 -19.21 11.08
C ALA A 121 -9.80 -18.13 11.61
N ASN A 122 -9.29 -16.91 11.81
CA ASN A 122 -10.05 -15.79 12.35
C ASN A 122 -10.27 -14.68 11.31
N GLY A 123 -9.27 -14.37 10.50
CA GLY A 123 -9.29 -13.30 9.50
C GLY A 123 -10.15 -13.61 8.27
N SER A 124 -10.40 -14.88 7.95
CA SER A 124 -11.24 -15.28 6.81
C SER A 124 -12.74 -15.35 7.11
N ARG A 125 -13.18 -14.91 8.30
CA ARG A 125 -14.59 -14.99 8.70
C ARG A 125 -15.40 -13.84 8.07
N PRO A 126 -16.68 -14.08 7.70
CA PRO A 126 -17.56 -13.00 7.26
C PRO A 126 -17.66 -11.89 8.31
N VAL A 127 -17.73 -10.64 7.84
CA VAL A 127 -17.87 -9.46 8.69
C VAL A 127 -18.98 -8.58 8.14
N THR A 128 -19.81 -8.06 9.05
CA THR A 128 -20.81 -7.04 8.76
C THR A 128 -20.32 -5.70 9.27
N LEU A 129 -20.41 -4.67 8.44
CA LEU A 129 -20.04 -3.31 8.80
C LEU A 129 -21.28 -2.43 8.78
N ASP A 130 -21.45 -1.69 9.87
CA ASP A 130 -22.41 -0.58 9.92
C ASP A 130 -21.63 0.72 9.67
N LEU A 131 -22.08 1.47 8.66
CA LEU A 131 -21.44 2.70 8.19
C LEU A 131 -22.19 3.96 8.63
N LEU A 132 -23.21 3.82 9.49
CA LEU A 132 -24.09 4.91 9.97
C LEU A 132 -23.83 5.30 11.44
#